data_AF-U2MPM4-F1
#
_entry.id   AF-U2MPM4-F1
#
_cell.length_a   1.000
_cell.length_b   1.000
_cell.length_c   1.000
_cell.angle_alpha   90.00
_cell.angle_beta   90.00
_cell.angle_gamma   90.00
#
_symmetry.space_group_name_H-M   'P 1'
#
loop_
_entity.id
_entity.type
_entity.pdbx_description
1 polymer ?
#
loop_
_entity_poly.entity_id
_entity_poly.type
_entity_poly.pdbx_seq_one_letter_code
_entity_poly.pdbx_strand_id
1 'polypeptide(L)'
;MPEELTEWFWRLNAYAYKDNDPNTAQWVNWQEEKYTLTLHRDGTMEGKCLDHQISGRFSVSGNKIRFYDIKGIVENNTDKPGHYFESHLKDVYTYKTEGYYLKLYYSDNECLYFITGFLK
;
A
#
# COMPACT_ATOMS: atom_id res chain seq x y z
N MET A 1 -7.80 -1.83 16.07
CA MET A 1 -7.27 -1.91 14.70
C MET A 1 -7.80 -3.20 14.06
N PRO A 2 -8.21 -3.21 12.79
CA PRO A 2 -8.67 -4.45 12.14
C PRO A 2 -7.55 -5.49 12.09
N GLU A 3 -7.81 -6.70 12.59
CA GLU A 3 -6.79 -7.77 12.63
C GLU A 3 -6.32 -8.13 11.22
N GLU A 4 -7.26 -8.25 10.29
CA GLU A 4 -7.02 -8.50 8.86
C GLU A 4 -5.99 -7.56 8.22
N LEU A 5 -5.86 -6.32 8.67
CA LEU A 5 -4.88 -5.38 8.12
C LEU A 5 -3.49 -5.61 8.72
N THR A 6 -3.44 -6.09 9.97
CA THR A 6 -2.25 -6.07 10.83
C THR A 6 -1.62 -7.43 11.08
N GLU A 7 -2.27 -8.51 10.66
CA GLU A 7 -1.73 -9.87 10.70
C GLU A 7 -0.77 -10.16 9.55
N TRP A 8 -0.85 -9.35 8.49
CA TRP A 8 -0.27 -9.65 7.19
C TRP A 8 0.88 -8.73 6.78
N PHE A 9 1.77 -9.30 5.97
CA PHE A 9 2.76 -8.57 5.20
C PHE A 9 2.26 -8.39 3.77
N TRP A 10 2.05 -7.14 3.36
CA TRP A 10 1.44 -6.81 2.08
C TRP A 10 2.49 -6.51 1.02
N ARG A 11 2.35 -7.12 -0.15
CA ARG A 11 3.19 -6.86 -1.33
C ARG A 11 2.35 -6.21 -2.41
N LEU A 12 2.83 -5.13 -3.00
CA LEU A 12 2.12 -4.48 -4.09
C LEU A 12 2.11 -5.41 -5.31
N ASN A 13 0.91 -5.70 -5.80
CA ASN A 13 0.68 -6.53 -6.97
C ASN A 13 0.38 -5.67 -8.21
N ALA A 14 -0.35 -4.55 -8.04
CA ALA A 14 -0.60 -3.63 -9.14
C ALA A 14 -0.95 -2.21 -8.67
N TYR A 15 -0.71 -1.23 -9.54
CA TYR A 15 -1.42 0.04 -9.53
C TYR A 15 -2.66 -0.12 -10.42
N ALA A 16 -3.86 -0.14 -9.83
CA ALA A 16 -5.10 -0.25 -10.59
C ALA A 16 -5.65 1.15 -10.89
N TYR A 17 -5.61 1.58 -12.16
CA TYR A 17 -6.17 2.87 -12.58
C TYR A 17 -7.71 2.83 -12.76
N LYS A 18 -8.26 1.62 -12.90
CA LYS A 18 -9.69 1.33 -12.76
C LYS A 18 -9.86 0.00 -12.05
N ASP A 19 -10.36 0.04 -10.81
CA ASP A 19 -10.53 -1.16 -9.96
C ASP A 19 -11.39 -2.26 -10.62
N ASN A 20 -12.30 -1.89 -11.52
CA ASN A 20 -13.18 -2.81 -12.24
C ASN A 20 -12.67 -3.26 -13.62
N ASP A 21 -11.52 -2.76 -14.08
CA ASP A 21 -10.94 -3.11 -15.38
C ASP A 21 -9.45 -3.48 -15.26
N PRO A 22 -9.13 -4.77 -15.14
CA PRO A 22 -7.75 -5.23 -14.95
C PRO A 22 -6.82 -4.93 -16.13
N ASN A 23 -7.35 -4.61 -17.32
CA ASN A 23 -6.52 -4.24 -18.48
C ASN A 23 -5.89 -2.85 -18.32
N THR A 24 -6.41 -2.04 -17.40
CA THR A 24 -5.84 -0.74 -17.07
C THR A 24 -4.81 -0.83 -15.94
N ALA A 25 -4.67 -1.98 -15.28
CA ALA A 25 -3.74 -2.10 -14.17
C ALA A 25 -2.29 -2.16 -14.65
N GLN A 26 -1.41 -1.40 -13.99
CA GLN A 26 0.02 -1.56 -14.12
C GLN A 26 0.49 -2.61 -13.11
N TRP A 27 0.77 -3.82 -13.60
CA TRP A 27 1.24 -4.95 -12.79
C TRP A 27 2.67 -4.74 -12.31
N VAL A 28 2.91 -5.19 -11.08
CA VAL A 28 4.22 -5.19 -10.43
C VAL A 28 4.59 -6.63 -10.13
N ASN A 29 5.86 -7.01 -10.37
CA ASN A 29 6.35 -8.31 -9.94
C ASN A 29 6.47 -8.34 -8.41
N TRP A 30 5.36 -8.67 -7.73
CA TRP A 30 5.25 -8.66 -6.28
C TRP A 30 6.25 -9.60 -5.58
N GLN A 31 6.72 -10.64 -6.27
CA GLN A 31 7.68 -11.62 -5.75
C GLN A 31 9.06 -11.02 -5.49
N GLU A 32 9.40 -9.91 -6.15
CA GLU A 32 10.67 -9.20 -5.92
C GLU A 32 10.62 -8.33 -4.66
N GLU A 33 9.45 -8.20 -4.03
CA GLU A 33 9.26 -7.43 -2.78
C GLU A 33 9.86 -6.02 -2.88
N LYS A 34 9.72 -5.39 -4.05
CA LYS A 34 10.18 -4.01 -4.28
C LYS A 34 9.29 -2.99 -3.58
N TYR A 35 8.00 -3.30 -3.46
CA TYR A 35 7.02 -2.43 -2.84
C TYR A 35 6.21 -3.23 -1.83
N THR A 36 6.35 -2.87 -0.56
CA THR A 36 5.75 -3.63 0.55
C THR A 36 5.18 -2.70 1.60
N LEU A 37 4.22 -3.20 2.37
CA LEU A 37 3.56 -2.47 3.46
C LEU A 37 3.29 -3.43 4.62
N THR A 38 3.72 -3.03 5.82
CA THR A 38 3.41 -3.71 7.08
C THR A 38 2.63 -2.75 7.96
N LEU A 39 1.50 -3.20 8.49
CA LEU A 39 0.66 -2.42 9.39
C LEU A 39 0.67 -3.07 10.77
N HIS A 40 1.04 -2.33 11.81
CA HIS A 40 1.12 -2.88 13.16
C HIS A 40 -0.13 -2.55 13.97
N ARG A 41 -0.46 -3.42 14.93
CA ARG A 41 -1.64 -3.27 15.81
C ARG A 41 -1.63 -1.97 16.62
N ASP A 42 -0.45 -1.41 16.88
CA ASP A 42 -0.25 -0.16 17.62
C ASP A 42 -0.48 1.10 16.77
N GLY A 43 -0.83 0.96 15.48
CA GLY A 43 -1.06 2.07 14.57
C GLY A 43 0.19 2.58 13.87
N THR A 44 1.34 1.91 14.00
CA THR A 44 2.54 2.20 13.20
C THR A 44 2.52 1.45 11.87
N MET A 45 3.27 1.95 10.90
CA MET A 45 3.46 1.29 9.61
C MET A 45 4.90 1.38 9.14
N GLU A 46 5.28 0.40 8.33
CA GLU A 46 6.56 0.34 7.63
C GLU A 46 6.29 0.02 6.16
N GLY A 47 7.09 0.59 5.26
CA GLY A 47 6.97 0.32 3.83
C GLY A 47 8.32 0.30 3.13
N LYS A 48 8.42 -0.51 2.08
CA LYS A 48 9.55 -0.48 1.15
C LYS A 48 9.05 0.14 -0.16
N CYS A 49 9.83 1.08 -0.71
CA CYS A 49 9.44 1.90 -1.85
C CYS A 49 10.52 1.83 -2.94
N LEU A 50 10.76 0.63 -3.48
CA LEU A 50 11.81 0.29 -4.44
C LEU A 50 13.24 0.55 -3.94
N ASP A 51 13.62 1.81 -3.78
CA ASP A 51 14.97 2.29 -3.49
C ASP A 51 15.15 2.84 -2.07
N HIS A 52 14.06 3.00 -1.33
CA HIS A 52 14.10 3.46 0.06
C HIS A 52 13.06 2.75 0.94
N GLN A 53 13.16 2.99 2.24
CA GLN A 53 12.18 2.56 3.23
C GLN A 53 11.48 3.77 3.85
N ILE A 54 10.21 3.57 4.20
CA ILE A 54 9.37 4.53 4.89
C ILE A 54 8.86 3.93 6.20
N SER A 55 8.60 4.81 7.16
CA SER A 55 7.87 4.51 8.38
C SER A 55 6.82 5.59 8.60
N GLY A 56 5.77 5.28 9.35
CA GLY A 56 4.75 6.26 9.63
C GLY A 56 3.69 5.72 10.58
N ARG A 57 2.51 6.33 10.49
CA ARG A 57 1.33 5.92 11.25
C ARG A 57 0.14 5.74 10.35
N PHE A 58 -0.82 4.96 10.83
CA PHE A 58 -2.12 4.82 10.19
C PHE A 58 -3.24 4.80 11.22
N SER A 59 -4.44 5.10 10.76
CA SER A 59 -5.66 5.02 11.56
C SER A 59 -6.80 4.50 10.71
N VAL A 60 -7.73 3.80 11.34
CA VAL A 60 -8.92 3.23 10.69
C VAL A 60 -10.19 3.69 11.41
N SER A 61 -11.19 4.08 10.64
CA SER A 61 -12.52 4.42 11.14
C SER A 61 -13.58 3.91 10.15
N GLY A 62 -14.28 2.84 10.51
CA GLY A 62 -15.14 2.12 9.58
C GLY A 62 -14.34 1.57 8.40
N ASN A 63 -14.76 1.90 7.17
CA ASN A 63 -14.05 1.54 5.94
C ASN A 63 -12.95 2.54 5.54
N LYS A 64 -12.79 3.64 6.30
CA LYS A 64 -11.77 4.65 6.00
C LYS A 64 -10.44 4.27 6.64
N ILE A 65 -9.37 4.48 5.89
CA ILE A 65 -8.00 4.39 6.38
C ILE A 65 -7.28 5.68 5.99
N ARG A 66 -6.36 6.14 6.84
CA ARG A 66 -5.46 7.26 6.54
C ARG A 66 -4.06 6.92 7.00
N PHE A 67 -3.09 7.28 6.19
CA PHE A 67 -1.67 7.24 6.53
C PHE A 67 -1.18 8.65 6.81
N TYR A 68 -0.35 8.81 7.83
CA TYR A 68 0.16 10.11 8.26
C TYR A 68 1.52 9.95 8.93
N ASP A 69 2.21 11.07 9.12
CA ASP A 69 3.58 11.11 9.63
C ASP A 69 4.55 10.19 8.87
N ILE A 70 4.31 10.01 7.55
CA ILE A 70 5.17 9.17 6.70
C ILE A 70 6.52 9.86 6.55
N LYS A 71 7.58 9.16 6.94
CA LYS A 71 8.98 9.59 6.86
C LYS A 71 9.77 8.51 6.13
N GLY A 72 10.60 8.92 5.18
CA GLY A 72 11.55 8.05 4.48
C GLY A 72 12.94 8.67 4.40
N ILE A 73 13.94 7.83 4.09
CA ILE A 73 15.27 8.30 3.70
C ILE A 73 15.17 8.71 2.23
N VAL A 74 14.86 9.98 1.98
CA VAL A 74 14.72 10.50 0.62
C VAL A 74 16.09 10.95 0.12
N GLU A 75 16.67 10.23 -0.84
CA GLU A 75 17.58 10.87 -1.78
C GLU A 75 16.75 11.88 -2.59
N ASN A 76 17.25 13.11 -2.81
CA ASN A 76 16.53 14.26 -3.38
C ASN A 76 15.95 14.11 -4.82
N ASN A 77 15.76 12.90 -5.34
CA ASN A 77 15.26 12.65 -6.69
C ASN A 77 13.82 12.12 -6.68
N THR A 78 12.86 13.05 -6.66
CA THR A 78 11.41 12.80 -6.60
C THR A 78 10.83 12.11 -7.84
N ASP A 79 11.58 12.01 -8.94
CA ASP A 79 11.09 11.42 -10.20
C ASP A 79 11.24 9.90 -10.28
N LYS A 80 11.66 9.24 -9.19
CA LYS A 80 11.85 7.79 -9.17
C LYS A 80 10.53 7.03 -8.91
N PRO A 81 10.35 5.82 -9.49
CA PRO A 81 9.20 4.94 -9.26
C PRO A 81 8.82 4.72 -7.78
N GLY A 82 9.81 4.73 -6.88
CA GLY A 82 9.63 4.62 -5.43
C GLY A 82 8.72 5.71 -4.83
N HIS A 83 8.87 6.95 -5.29
CA HIS A 83 8.11 8.09 -4.77
C HIS A 83 6.65 8.07 -5.19
N TYR A 84 6.32 7.45 -6.33
CA TYR A 84 4.92 7.27 -6.73
C TYR A 84 4.16 6.39 -5.73
N PHE A 85 4.75 5.28 -5.27
CA PHE A 85 4.12 4.43 -4.25
C PHE A 85 3.86 5.20 -2.95
N GLU A 86 4.86 5.91 -2.45
CA GLU A 86 4.77 6.74 -1.24
C GLU A 86 3.70 7.83 -1.38
N SER A 87 3.64 8.52 -2.52
CA SER A 87 2.66 9.58 -2.77
C SER A 87 1.24 9.03 -2.71
N HIS A 88 0.96 7.92 -3.39
CA HIS A 88 -0.38 7.32 -3.37
C HIS A 88 -0.79 6.87 -1.96
N LEU A 89 0.13 6.36 -1.13
CA LEU A 89 -0.16 6.03 0.27
C LEU A 89 -0.65 7.24 1.07
N LYS A 90 -0.12 8.45 0.82
CA LYS A 90 -0.55 9.69 1.49
C LYS A 90 -1.97 10.09 1.11
N ASP A 91 -2.40 9.73 -0.10
CA ASP A 91 -3.72 10.08 -0.64
C ASP A 91 -4.81 9.02 -0.35
N VAL A 92 -4.45 7.88 0.24
CA VAL A 92 -5.42 6.83 0.58
C VAL A 92 -6.46 7.35 1.56
N TYR A 93 -7.74 7.09 1.25
CA TYR A 93 -8.87 7.49 2.09
C TYR A 93 -9.81 6.34 2.48
N THR A 94 -9.76 5.20 1.77
CA THR A 94 -10.59 4.02 2.05
C THR A 94 -9.86 2.74 1.68
N TYR A 95 -10.30 1.62 2.25
CA TYR A 95 -9.74 0.31 1.93
C TYR A 95 -10.83 -0.74 1.76
N LYS A 96 -10.45 -1.86 1.14
CA LYS A 96 -11.20 -3.11 1.16
C LYS A 96 -10.25 -4.30 1.30
N THR A 97 -10.64 -5.27 2.10
CA THR A 97 -9.98 -6.56 2.25
C THR A 97 -10.87 -7.65 1.66
N GLU A 98 -10.30 -8.54 0.86
CA GLU A 98 -10.99 -9.70 0.30
C GLU A 98 -10.04 -10.91 0.34
N GLY A 99 -10.15 -11.71 1.40
CA GLY A 99 -9.25 -12.85 1.62
C GLY A 99 -7.79 -12.42 1.72
N TYR A 100 -6.98 -12.80 0.74
CA TYR A 100 -5.53 -12.49 0.68
C TYR A 100 -5.22 -11.17 -0.02
N TYR A 101 -6.23 -10.36 -0.32
CA TYR A 101 -6.08 -9.11 -1.06
C TYR A 101 -6.44 -7.90 -0.20
N LEU A 102 -5.69 -6.82 -0.42
CA LEU A 102 -5.95 -5.50 0.14
C LEU A 102 -5.96 -4.49 -0.99
N LYS A 103 -7.03 -3.70 -1.06
CA LYS A 103 -7.15 -2.52 -1.93
C LYS A 103 -7.07 -1.28 -1.09
N LEU A 104 -6.13 -0.38 -1.39
CA LEU A 104 -6.04 0.95 -0.79
C LEU A 104 -6.39 1.99 -1.85
N TYR A 105 -7.53 2.63 -1.71
CA TYR A 105 -8.05 3.57 -2.71
C TYR A 105 -7.57 4.99 -2.41
N TYR A 106 -6.99 5.64 -3.41
CA TYR A 106 -6.54 7.04 -3.38
C TYR A 106 -7.38 7.94 -4.30
N SER A 107 -8.26 7.36 -5.13
CA SER A 107 -9.38 8.04 -5.79
C SER A 107 -10.59 7.08 -5.87
N ASP A 108 -11.72 7.55 -6.40
CA ASP A 108 -12.95 6.75 -6.47
C ASP A 108 -12.82 5.47 -7.31
N ASN A 109 -11.86 5.43 -8.24
CA ASN A 109 -11.65 4.28 -9.14
C ASN A 109 -10.23 3.74 -9.12
N GLU A 110 -9.30 4.40 -8.44
CA GLU A 110 -7.88 4.04 -8.46
C GLU A 110 -7.43 3.53 -7.09
N CYS A 111 -6.66 2.44 -7.11
CA CYS A 111 -6.16 1.84 -5.89
C CYS A 111 -4.77 1.21 -6.06
N LEU A 112 -4.08 1.12 -4.93
CA LEU A 112 -2.94 0.23 -4.76
C LEU A 112 -3.50 -1.16 -4.42
N TYR A 113 -3.23 -2.14 -5.28
CA TYR A 113 -3.69 -3.51 -5.11
C TYR A 113 -2.57 -4.36 -4.52
N PHE A 114 -2.78 -4.85 -3.32
CA PHE A 114 -1.84 -5.67 -2.57
C PHE A 114 -2.30 -7.12 -2.44
N ILE A 115 -1.32 -7.99 -2.29
CA ILE A 115 -1.50 -9.40 -1.94
C ILE A 115 -0.66 -9.74 -0.71
N THR A 116 -1.20 -10.56 0.18
CA THR A 116 -0.45 -11.15 1.32
C THR A 116 -0.10 -12.61 1.05
N GLY A 117 0.98 -13.08 1.68
CA GLY A 117 1.47 -14.45 1.52
C GLY A 117 0.89 -15.42 2.55
N PHE A 118 -0.07 -16.25 2.10
CA PHE A 118 -0.12 -17.69 2.40
C PHE A 118 -0.37 -18.45 1.08
N LEU A 119 0.60 -18.40 0.18
CA LEU A 119 0.69 -19.36 -0.92
C LEU A 119 2.08 -19.98 -0.85
N LYS A 120 2.19 -21.02 -0.02
CA LYS A 120 3.18 -22.09 -0.19
C LYS A 120 2.71 -22.99 -1.32
#